data_AF-A0A832NU99-F1
#
_entry.id   AF-A0A832NU99-F1
#
_cell.length_a   1.000
_cell.length_b   1.000
_cell.length_c   1.000
_cell.angle_alpha   90.00
_cell.angle_beta   90.00
_cell.angle_gamma   90.00
#
_symmetry.space_group_name_H-M   'P 1'
#
loop_
_entity.id
_entity.type
_entity.pdbx_description
1 polymer ?
#
loop_
_entity_poly.entity_id
_entity_poly.type
_entity_poly.pdbx_seq_one_letter_code
_entity_poly.pdbx_strand_id
1 'polypeptide(L)'
;EVESRVEIALQTYSKQINIEAAIMVEMCRKYVIPSVSRYLGGLSESITNQEAIGLEASEQRKIATTLSATLNQSIAATEALHVSIAKALSYKDEVLKQAQLYRDEVSNQMLALRSSIDVMETYTDKGMWPFPSYDDLLFRL
;
A
#
# COMPACT_ATOMS: atom_id res chain seq x y z
N GLU A 1 14.03 10.11 -36.47
CA GLU A 1 14.25 10.95 -35.26
C GLU A 1 13.05 10.98 -34.33
N VAL A 2 11.83 11.24 -34.83
CA VAL A 2 10.61 11.29 -33.99
C VAL A 2 10.32 9.97 -33.28
N GLU A 3 10.42 8.83 -33.97
CA GLU A 3 10.20 7.49 -33.38
C GLU A 3 11.16 7.20 -32.22
N SER A 4 12.45 7.50 -32.40
CA SER A 4 13.46 7.34 -31.34
C SER A 4 13.15 8.20 -30.11
N ARG A 5 12.63 9.42 -30.30
CA ARG A 5 12.20 10.29 -29.18
C ARG A 5 11.00 9.71 -28.44
N VAL A 6 10.03 9.14 -29.17
CA VAL A 6 8.86 8.47 -28.57
C VAL A 6 9.29 7.26 -27.76
N GLU A 7 10.17 6.43 -28.30
CA GLU A 7 10.66 5.24 -27.62
C GLU A 7 11.39 5.57 -26.31
N ILE A 8 12.28 6.56 -26.33
CA ILE A 8 12.99 7.04 -25.14
C ILE A 8 12.01 7.55 -24.08
N ALA A 9 10.96 8.28 -24.49
CA ALA A 9 9.94 8.78 -23.57
C ALA A 9 9.16 7.63 -22.90
N LEU A 10 8.75 6.62 -23.68
CA LEU A 10 8.03 5.45 -23.17
C LEU A 10 8.90 4.59 -22.23
N GLN A 11 10.19 4.43 -22.54
CA GLN A 11 11.13 3.74 -21.66
C GLN A 11 11.34 4.50 -20.36
N THR A 12 11.47 5.83 -20.42
CA THR A 12 11.61 6.68 -19.23
C THR A 12 10.38 6.59 -18.34
N TYR A 13 9.18 6.69 -18.94
CA TYR A 13 7.91 6.51 -18.24
C TYR A 13 7.84 5.14 -17.54
N SER A 14 8.10 4.06 -18.27
CA SER A 14 8.03 2.70 -17.74
C SER A 14 9.00 2.50 -16.56
N LYS A 15 10.22 3.02 -16.67
CA LYS A 15 11.22 2.95 -15.58
C LYS A 15 10.80 3.73 -14.35
N GLN A 16 10.22 4.92 -14.52
CA GLN A 16 9.76 5.72 -13.41
C GLN A 16 8.67 5.00 -12.62
N ILE A 17 7.60 4.54 -13.31
CA ILE A 17 6.51 3.82 -12.65
C ILE A 17 7.01 2.52 -12.01
N ASN A 18 7.95 1.82 -12.65
CA ASN A 18 8.56 0.63 -12.06
C ASN A 18 9.22 0.90 -10.70
N ILE A 19 9.99 1.99 -10.59
CA ILE A 19 10.68 2.37 -9.35
C ILE A 19 9.65 2.73 -8.28
N GLU A 20 8.67 3.57 -8.62
CA GLU A 20 7.61 3.99 -7.69
C GLU A 20 6.81 2.80 -7.17
N ALA A 21 6.40 1.89 -8.06
CA ALA A 21 5.65 0.69 -7.72
C ALA A 21 6.47 -0.29 -6.87
N ALA A 22 7.75 -0.50 -7.20
CA ALA A 22 8.64 -1.37 -6.43
C ALA A 22 8.87 -0.85 -5.01
N ILE A 23 9.12 0.46 -4.87
CA ILE A 23 9.25 1.12 -3.57
C ILE A 23 7.95 0.99 -2.78
N MET A 24 6.79 1.17 -3.42
CA MET A 24 5.50 1.03 -2.76
C MET A 24 5.31 -0.39 -2.18
N VAL A 25 5.63 -1.44 -2.95
CA VAL A 25 5.60 -2.84 -2.47
C VAL A 25 6.54 -3.03 -1.28
N GLU A 26 7.77 -2.53 -1.39
CA GLU A 26 8.77 -2.62 -0.31
C GLU A 26 8.28 -1.92 0.96
N MET A 27 7.77 -0.70 0.82
CA MET A 27 7.26 0.10 1.93
C MET A 27 6.11 -0.61 2.66
N CYS A 28 5.20 -1.22 1.90
CA CYS A 28 4.07 -1.96 2.45
C CYS A 28 4.54 -3.19 3.24
N ARG A 29 5.41 -4.02 2.64
CA ARG A 29 5.88 -5.27 3.24
C ARG A 29 6.73 -5.02 4.49
N LYS A 30 7.60 -4.02 4.46
CA LYS A 30 8.59 -3.79 5.53
C LYS A 30 8.09 -2.91 6.67
N TYR A 31 7.19 -1.96 6.39
CA TYR A 31 6.79 -0.95 7.37
C TYR A 31 5.29 -1.01 7.68
N VAL A 32 4.42 -0.82 6.68
CA VAL A 32 2.97 -0.67 6.91
C VAL A 32 2.35 -1.94 7.49
N ILE A 33 2.49 -3.08 6.79
CA ILE A 33 1.86 -4.34 7.19
C ILE A 33 2.33 -4.77 8.60
N PRO A 34 3.64 -4.75 8.93
CA PRO A 34 4.10 -5.08 10.28
C PRO A 34 3.63 -4.11 11.37
N SER A 35 3.55 -2.80 11.08
CA SER A 35 3.06 -1.80 12.04
C SER A 35 1.58 -2.01 12.37
N VAL A 36 0.75 -2.15 11.33
CA VAL A 36 -0.70 -2.36 11.49
C VAL A 36 -0.99 -3.69 12.17
N SER A 37 -0.25 -4.74 11.81
CA SER A 37 -0.39 -6.07 12.45
C SER A 37 -0.12 -6.01 13.96
N ARG A 38 0.93 -5.27 14.37
CA ARG A 38 1.25 -5.06 15.79
C ARG A 38 0.16 -4.28 16.51
N TYR A 39 -0.32 -3.19 15.91
CA TYR A 39 -1.39 -2.38 16.49
C TYR A 39 -2.69 -3.18 16.64
N LEU A 40 -3.09 -3.92 15.60
CA LEU A 40 -4.27 -4.78 15.64
C LEU A 40 -4.17 -5.87 16.72
N GLY A 41 -2.98 -6.43 16.92
CA GLY A 41 -2.71 -7.38 18.01
C GLY A 41 -2.97 -6.75 19.38
N GLY A 42 -2.41 -5.57 19.65
CA GLY A 42 -2.63 -4.84 20.91
C GLY A 42 -4.08 -4.42 21.12
N LEU A 43 -4.77 -3.98 20.05
CA LEU A 43 -6.19 -3.65 20.12
C LEU A 43 -7.04 -4.88 20.47
N SER A 44 -6.73 -6.04 19.88
CA SER A 44 -7.45 -7.28 20.13
C SER A 44 -7.25 -7.78 21.56
N GLU A 45 -6.03 -7.65 22.10
CA GLU A 45 -5.74 -7.95 23.50
C GLU A 45 -6.50 -7.01 24.45
N SER A 46 -6.54 -5.71 24.14
CA SER A 46 -7.30 -4.72 24.92
C SER A 46 -8.79 -5.06 24.97
N ILE A 47 -9.40 -5.39 23.82
CA ILE A 47 -10.81 -5.81 23.73
C ILE A 47 -11.05 -7.05 24.60
N THR A 48 -10.19 -8.05 24.49
CA THR A 48 -10.31 -9.31 25.26
C THR A 48 -10.26 -9.04 26.77
N ASN A 49 -9.33 -8.18 27.21
CA ASN A 49 -9.17 -7.82 28.62
C ASN A 49 -10.38 -7.03 29.16
N GLN A 50 -10.97 -6.16 28.35
CA GLN A 50 -12.19 -5.42 28.72
C GLN A 50 -13.40 -6.34 28.86
N GLU A 51 -13.60 -7.26 27.90
CA GLU A 51 -14.71 -8.21 27.94
C GLU A 51 -14.58 -9.18 29.12
N ALA A 52 -13.35 -9.57 29.48
CA ALA A 52 -13.08 -10.45 30.62
C ALA A 52 -13.53 -9.85 31.97
N ILE A 53 -13.60 -8.52 32.09
CA ILE A 53 -14.11 -7.83 33.29
C ILE A 53 -15.55 -7.32 33.11
N GLY A 54 -16.24 -7.73 32.04
CA GLY A 54 -17.64 -7.42 31.77
C GLY A 54 -17.90 -6.04 31.15
N LEU A 55 -16.88 -5.39 30.58
CA LEU A 55 -17.08 -4.14 29.84
C LEU A 55 -17.57 -4.43 28.40
N GLU A 56 -18.39 -3.52 27.87
CA GLU A 56 -18.84 -3.58 26.50
C GLU A 56 -17.80 -2.93 25.56
N ALA A 57 -17.28 -3.70 24.60
CA ALA A 57 -16.26 -3.26 23.64
C ALA A 57 -16.74 -3.30 22.17
N SER A 58 -18.04 -3.13 21.94
CA SER A 58 -18.69 -3.30 20.63
C SER A 58 -18.13 -2.39 19.53
N GLU A 59 -17.90 -1.11 19.82
CA GLU A 59 -17.33 -0.16 18.85
C GLU A 59 -15.84 -0.42 18.56
N GLN A 60 -15.06 -0.81 19.57
CA GLN A 60 -13.66 -1.18 19.37
C GLN A 60 -13.52 -2.41 18.48
N ARG A 61 -14.44 -3.38 18.63
CA ARG A 61 -14.50 -4.57 17.78
C ARG A 61 -14.77 -4.22 16.32
N LYS A 62 -15.62 -3.22 16.04
CA LYS A 62 -15.84 -2.74 14.66
C LYS A 62 -14.56 -2.18 14.06
N ILE A 63 -13.82 -1.35 14.81
CA ILE A 63 -12.52 -0.82 14.37
C ILE A 63 -11.55 -1.96 14.07
N ALA A 64 -11.40 -2.92 14.99
CA ALA A 64 -10.52 -4.08 14.80
C ALA A 64 -10.92 -4.92 13.57
N THR A 65 -12.23 -5.08 13.33
CA THR A 65 -12.76 -5.82 12.17
C THR A 65 -12.43 -5.10 10.86
N THR A 66 -12.69 -3.79 10.79
CA THR A 66 -12.34 -2.97 9.62
C THR A 66 -10.84 -3.03 9.37
N LEU A 67 -10.01 -2.81 10.40
CA LEU A 67 -8.56 -2.83 10.26
C LEU A 67 -8.04 -4.19 9.81
N SER A 68 -8.58 -5.29 10.34
CA SER A 68 -8.24 -6.65 9.92
C SER A 68 -8.60 -6.91 8.45
N ALA A 69 -9.79 -6.50 8.02
CA ALA A 69 -10.22 -6.64 6.64
C ALA A 69 -9.33 -5.83 5.68
N THR A 70 -9.04 -4.57 6.01
CA THR A 70 -8.18 -3.70 5.19
C THR A 70 -6.73 -4.17 5.18
N LEU A 71 -6.22 -4.72 6.29
CA LEU A 71 -4.89 -5.34 6.34
C LEU A 71 -4.79 -6.53 5.39
N ASN A 72 -5.77 -7.43 5.40
CA ASN A 72 -5.82 -8.56 4.48
C ASN A 72 -5.91 -8.11 3.01
N GLN A 73 -6.74 -7.11 2.73
CA GLN A 73 -6.84 -6.50 1.40
C GLN A 73 -5.50 -5.90 0.95
N SER A 74 -4.81 -5.20 1.85
CA SER A 74 -3.51 -4.56 1.56
C SER A 74 -2.42 -5.59 1.29
N ILE A 75 -2.39 -6.71 2.03
CA ILE A 75 -1.47 -7.83 1.76
C ILE A 75 -1.73 -8.39 0.36
N ALA A 76 -2.99 -8.67 0.02
CA ALA A 76 -3.35 -9.20 -1.29
C ALA A 76 -3.03 -8.21 -2.44
N ALA A 77 -3.35 -6.93 -2.25
CA ALA A 77 -3.06 -5.87 -3.22
C ALA A 77 -1.55 -5.65 -3.41
N THR A 78 -0.76 -5.77 -2.34
CA THR A 78 0.71 -5.72 -2.42
C THR A 78 1.26 -6.84 -3.30
N GLU A 79 0.72 -8.06 -3.16
CA GLU A 79 1.13 -9.17 -4.02
C GLU A 79 0.65 -9.01 -5.46
N ALA A 80 -0.59 -8.55 -5.66
CA ALA A 80 -1.10 -8.27 -7.00
C ALA A 80 -0.25 -7.22 -7.74
N LEU A 81 0.12 -6.13 -7.05
CA LEU A 81 1.03 -5.12 -7.58
C LEU A 81 2.40 -5.72 -7.94
N HIS A 82 2.97 -6.53 -7.05
CA HIS A 82 4.25 -7.21 -7.29
C HIS A 82 4.22 -8.10 -8.54
N VAL A 83 3.14 -8.86 -8.74
CA VAL A 83 2.92 -9.70 -9.92
C VAL A 83 2.75 -8.84 -11.18
N SER A 84 1.97 -7.75 -11.14
CA SER A 84 1.80 -6.83 -12.27
C SER A 84 3.10 -6.16 -12.69
N ILE A 85 3.97 -5.79 -11.74
CA ILE A 85 5.32 -5.29 -12.03
C ILE A 85 6.14 -6.35 -12.76
N ALA A 86 6.17 -7.59 -12.25
CA ALA A 86 6.92 -8.69 -12.87
C ALA A 86 6.44 -8.98 -14.31
N LYS A 87 5.12 -8.93 -14.53
CA LYS A 87 4.52 -9.05 -15.87
C LYS A 87 4.93 -7.89 -16.77
N ALA A 88 4.91 -6.64 -16.32
CA ALA A 88 5.35 -5.51 -17.16
C ALA A 88 6.84 -5.61 -17.52
N LEU A 89 7.68 -6.11 -16.60
CA LEU A 89 9.10 -6.33 -16.83
C LEU A 89 9.39 -7.44 -17.86
N SER A 90 8.49 -8.42 -18.05
CA SER A 90 8.69 -9.47 -19.04
C SER A 90 8.60 -8.97 -20.50
N TYR A 91 8.05 -7.78 -20.74
CA TYR A 91 7.90 -7.17 -22.07
C TYR A 91 8.98 -6.12 -22.38
N LYS A 92 10.19 -6.25 -21.82
CA LYS A 92 11.29 -5.29 -21.98
C LYS A 92 11.69 -4.98 -23.42
N ASP A 93 11.46 -5.93 -24.34
CA ASP A 93 11.80 -5.81 -25.76
C ASP A 93 10.66 -5.18 -26.58
N GLU A 94 9.48 -4.99 -25.97
CA GLU A 94 8.29 -4.37 -26.57
C GLU A 94 7.91 -3.08 -25.83
N VAL A 95 8.67 -2.00 -26.08
CA VAL A 95 8.60 -0.73 -25.33
C VAL A 95 7.17 -0.17 -25.19
N LEU A 96 6.40 -0.16 -26.28
CA LEU A 96 5.02 0.33 -26.26
C LEU A 96 4.12 -0.54 -25.39
N LYS A 97 4.26 -1.87 -25.50
CA LYS A 97 3.45 -2.82 -24.73
C LYS A 97 3.77 -2.74 -23.24
N GLN A 98 5.05 -2.63 -22.90
CA GLN A 98 5.51 -2.44 -21.53
C GLN A 98 4.91 -1.15 -20.94
N ALA A 99 4.98 -0.03 -21.65
CA ALA A 99 4.41 1.24 -21.20
C ALA A 99 2.89 1.17 -20.97
N GLN A 100 2.16 0.46 -21.85
CA GLN A 100 0.72 0.21 -21.67
C GLN A 100 0.43 -0.61 -20.42
N LEU A 101 1.21 -1.67 -20.15
CA LEU A 101 1.05 -2.48 -18.93
C LEU A 101 1.32 -1.66 -17.66
N TYR A 102 2.33 -0.79 -17.67
CA TYR A 102 2.58 0.10 -16.54
C TYR A 102 1.41 1.07 -16.31
N ARG A 103 0.88 1.67 -17.38
CA ARG A 103 -0.24 2.61 -17.30
C ARG A 103 -1.55 1.96 -16.87
N ASP A 104 -1.90 0.82 -17.46
CA ASP A 104 -3.23 0.24 -17.36
C ASP A 104 -3.35 -0.80 -16.23
N GLU A 105 -2.27 -1.51 -15.91
CA GLU A 105 -2.30 -2.55 -14.86
C GLU A 105 -1.56 -2.07 -13.61
N VAL A 106 -0.28 -1.69 -13.72
CA VAL A 106 0.53 -1.34 -12.54
C VAL A 106 -0.01 -0.10 -11.83
N SER A 107 -0.31 0.99 -12.55
CA SER A 107 -0.87 2.19 -11.92
C SER A 107 -2.22 1.94 -11.25
N ASN A 108 -3.07 1.08 -11.82
CA ASN A 108 -4.34 0.71 -11.20
C ASN A 108 -4.15 -0.10 -9.91
N GLN A 109 -3.19 -1.03 -9.89
CA GLN A 109 -2.83 -1.78 -8.67
C GLN A 109 -2.21 -0.87 -7.60
N MET A 110 -1.38 0.10 -8.00
CA MET A 110 -0.86 1.12 -7.09
C MET A 110 -1.99 1.93 -6.44
N LEU A 111 -2.97 2.38 -7.22
CA LEU A 111 -4.13 3.12 -6.68
C LEU A 111 -4.96 2.28 -5.71
N ALA A 112 -5.21 1.01 -6.03
CA ALA A 112 -5.96 0.10 -5.17
C ALA A 112 -5.25 -0.16 -3.83
N LEU A 113 -3.93 -0.37 -3.88
CA LEU A 113 -3.11 -0.55 -2.69
C LEU A 113 -3.08 0.74 -1.86
N ARG A 114 -2.92 1.91 -2.50
CA ARG A 114 -2.93 3.22 -1.83
C ARG A 114 -4.23 3.43 -1.06
N SER A 115 -5.37 3.21 -1.70
CA SER A 115 -6.67 3.39 -1.06
C SER A 115 -6.84 2.52 0.19
N SER A 116 -6.25 1.32 0.21
CA SER A 116 -6.31 0.43 1.37
C SER A 116 -5.41 0.95 2.51
N ILE A 117 -4.23 1.48 2.18
CA ILE A 117 -3.28 2.06 3.14
C ILE A 117 -3.85 3.33 3.76
N ASP A 118 -4.45 4.21 2.96
CA ASP A 118 -5.05 5.46 3.44
C ASP A 118 -6.13 5.19 4.49
N VAL A 119 -6.92 4.11 4.32
CA VAL A 119 -7.89 3.67 5.34
C VAL A 119 -7.17 3.21 6.61
N MET A 120 -6.13 2.37 6.51
CA MET A 120 -5.38 1.91 7.69
C MET A 120 -4.72 3.06 8.45
N GLU A 121 -4.26 4.11 7.76
CA GLU A 121 -3.68 5.30 8.39
C GLU A 121 -4.68 5.96 9.35
N THR A 122 -5.95 6.06 8.97
CA THR A 122 -6.98 6.71 9.82
C THR A 122 -7.32 5.95 11.10
N TYR A 123 -7.12 4.63 11.12
CA TYR A 123 -7.48 3.76 12.24
C TYR A 123 -6.28 3.28 13.06
N THR A 124 -5.05 3.57 12.63
CA THR A 124 -3.83 3.17 13.34
C THR A 124 -3.34 4.30 14.23
N ASP A 125 -2.87 3.95 15.43
CA ASP A 125 -2.27 4.94 16.33
C ASP A 125 -1.06 5.63 15.68
N LYS A 126 -0.95 6.95 15.89
CA LYS A 126 0.12 7.78 15.33
C LYS A 126 1.53 7.32 15.74
N GLY A 127 1.70 6.81 16.96
CA GLY A 127 3.00 6.32 17.45
C GLY A 127 3.40 4.97 16.84
N MET A 128 2.45 4.23 16.28
CA MET A 128 2.67 2.93 15.64
C MET A 128 2.75 3.05 14.11
N TRP A 129 2.20 4.12 13.54
CA TRP A 129 2.29 4.42 12.11
C TRP A 129 3.73 4.81 11.73
N PRO A 130 4.34 4.16 10.73
CA PRO A 130 5.78 4.32 10.43
C PRO A 130 6.11 5.60 9.67
N PHE A 131 5.10 6.36 9.22
CA PHE A 131 5.29 7.54 8.37
C PHE A 131 4.77 8.80 9.07
N PRO A 132 5.38 9.96 8.82
CA PRO A 132 4.83 11.23 9.27
C PRO A 132 3.48 11.48 8.59
N SER A 133 2.54 12.11 9.30
CA SER A 133 1.30 12.54 8.67
C SER A 133 1.56 13.70 7.72
N TYR A 134 0.59 14.00 6.83
CA TYR A 134 0.67 15.18 5.97
C TYR A 134 0.87 16.47 6.76
N ASP A 135 0.22 16.62 7.92
CA ASP A 135 0.41 17.78 8.80
C ASP A 135 1.85 17.87 9.33
N ASP A 136 2.45 16.73 9.68
CA ASP A 136 3.84 16.71 10.14
C ASP A 136 4.79 17.11 8.99
N LEU A 137 4.54 16.62 7.77
CA LEU A 137 5.34 16.98 6.59
C LEU A 137 5.20 18.45 6.17
N LEU A 138 4.01 19.03 6.33
CA LEU A 138 3.72 20.39 5.84
C LEU A 138 4.05 21.47 6.87
N PHE A 139 3.97 21.17 8.16
CA PHE A 139 4.03 22.20 9.22
C PHE A 139 5.02 21.92 10.35
N ARG A 140 5.71 20.77 10.36
CA ARG A 140 6.61 20.37 11.46
C ARG A 140 8.01 19.95 11.03
N LEU A 141 8.42 20.33 9.81
CA LEU A 141 9.81 20.28 9.35
C LEU A 141 10.66 21.37 10.02
#